data_AF-A0A4D8S4U4-F1
#
_entry.id   AF-A0A4D8S4U4-F1
#
_cell.length_a   1.000
_cell.length_b   1.000
_cell.length_c   1.000
_cell.angle_alpha   90.00
_cell.angle_beta   90.00
_cell.angle_gamma   90.00
#
_symmetry.space_group_name_H-M   'P 1'
#
loop_
_entity.id
_entity.type
_entity.pdbx_description
1 polymer ?
#
loop_
_entity_poly.entity_id
_entity_poly.type
_entity_poly.pdbx_seq_one_letter_code
_entity_poly.pdbx_strand_id
1 'polypeptide(L)'
;MKIEIIDMDVPCDSKCLENTEFRSLMENDTFRSRLEVVDSLVELVREQVRTLRREVQGRVGDFKGDLDSLTYTVYRLVEYGGNTSLGEKLTFEGRIIASGNFQELVDVNKSIERIRMDPDIKSICDEIRYLIEALWEHFEKNMVKIQ
;
A
#
# COMPACT_ATOMS: atom_id res chain seq x y z
N MET A 1 3.24 -11.91 3.17
CA MET A 1 3.89 -10.70 3.72
C MET A 1 2.95 -9.52 3.49
N LYS A 2 3.12 -8.39 4.17
CA LYS A 2 2.25 -7.21 4.02
C LYS A 2 3.03 -5.96 3.64
N ILE A 3 2.43 -5.11 2.80
CA ILE A 3 2.91 -3.75 2.54
C ILE A 3 2.28 -2.81 3.57
N GLU A 4 3.07 -2.39 4.56
CA GLU A 4 2.58 -1.81 5.83
C GLU A 4 1.67 -0.58 5.68
N ILE A 5 2.01 0.37 4.81
CA ILE A 5 1.27 1.65 4.68
C ILE A 5 -0.13 1.43 4.09
N ILE A 6 -0.27 0.57 3.08
CA ILE A 6 -1.55 0.32 2.38
C ILE A 6 -2.26 -0.95 2.86
N ASP A 7 -1.64 -1.70 3.76
CA ASP A 7 -2.18 -2.90 4.38
C ASP A 7 -2.56 -4.01 3.38
N MET A 8 -1.78 -4.17 2.31
CA MET A 8 -2.02 -5.15 1.25
C MET A 8 -1.12 -6.38 1.40
N ASP A 9 -1.70 -7.56 1.23
CA ASP A 9 -0.96 -8.83 1.23
C ASP A 9 -0.24 -9.04 -0.11
N VAL A 10 1.02 -9.49 0.01
CA VAL A 10 1.89 -9.83 -1.12
C VAL A 10 2.61 -11.15 -0.87
N PRO A 11 3.04 -11.86 -1.93
CA PRO A 11 3.85 -13.05 -1.81
C PRO A 11 5.11 -12.84 -0.97
N CYS A 12 5.65 -13.93 -0.43
CA CYS A 12 6.87 -13.94 0.37
C CYS A 12 8.07 -13.67 -0.57
N ASP A 13 8.83 -12.61 -0.29
CA ASP A 13 10.10 -12.29 -0.96
C ASP A 13 11.24 -13.17 -0.41
N SER A 14 12.44 -13.06 -0.98
CA SER A 14 13.61 -13.80 -0.52
C SER A 14 13.91 -13.62 0.96
N LYS A 15 13.84 -12.38 1.45
CA LYS A 15 14.04 -12.04 2.86
C LYS A 15 13.00 -12.71 3.77
N CYS A 16 11.75 -12.78 3.33
CA CYS A 16 10.71 -13.52 4.02
C CYS A 16 11.02 -15.03 4.05
N LEU A 17 11.46 -15.63 2.93
CA LEU A 17 11.76 -17.06 2.83
C LEU A 17 12.98 -17.51 3.64
N GLU A 18 14.00 -16.67 3.79
CA GLU A 18 15.20 -16.93 4.61
C GLU A 18 14.89 -17.36 6.05
N ASN A 19 13.75 -16.92 6.58
CA ASN A 19 13.33 -17.16 7.96
C ASN A 19 12.27 -18.27 8.07
N THR A 20 12.08 -19.06 7.01
CA THR A 20 11.06 -20.13 6.95
C THR A 20 11.69 -21.49 6.72
N GLU A 21 10.88 -22.54 6.85
CA GLU A 21 11.25 -23.91 6.49
C GLU A 21 11.61 -24.08 5.00
N PHE A 22 11.22 -23.14 4.15
CA PHE A 22 11.44 -23.16 2.70
C PHE A 22 12.79 -22.57 2.26
N ARG A 23 13.66 -22.18 3.20
CA ARG A 23 14.98 -21.59 2.90
C ARG A 23 15.81 -22.42 1.92
N SER A 24 15.74 -23.75 2.00
CA SER A 24 16.49 -24.66 1.12
C SER A 24 16.09 -24.54 -0.36
N LEU A 25 14.89 -24.07 -0.67
CA LEU A 25 14.47 -23.83 -2.07
C LEU A 25 15.34 -22.76 -2.75
N MET A 26 15.93 -21.84 -1.98
CA MET A 26 16.82 -20.79 -2.51
C MET A 26 18.18 -21.31 -2.98
N GLU A 27 18.52 -22.57 -2.67
CA GLU A 27 19.71 -23.24 -3.22
C GLU A 27 19.51 -23.66 -4.69
N ASN A 28 18.26 -23.71 -5.17
CA ASN A 28 17.96 -23.98 -6.57
C ASN A 28 18.07 -22.69 -7.40
N ASP A 29 19.02 -22.65 -8.33
CA ASP A 29 19.28 -21.47 -9.17
C ASP A 29 18.06 -21.02 -9.99
N THR A 30 17.23 -21.97 -10.46
CA THR A 30 16.01 -21.65 -11.22
C THR A 30 14.96 -21.00 -10.31
N PHE A 31 14.79 -21.53 -9.09
CA PHE A 31 13.90 -20.94 -8.10
C PHE A 31 14.36 -19.54 -7.70
N ARG A 32 15.66 -19.38 -7.41
CA ARG A 32 16.24 -18.09 -7.03
C ARG A 32 16.05 -17.03 -8.12
N SER A 33 16.32 -17.37 -9.38
CA SER A 33 16.11 -16.43 -10.49
C SER A 33 14.64 -16.00 -10.65
N ARG A 34 13.68 -16.91 -10.41
CA ARG A 34 12.25 -16.56 -10.44
C ARG A 34 11.84 -15.69 -9.25
N LEU A 35 12.46 -15.92 -8.10
CA LEU A 35 12.26 -15.16 -6.87
C LEU A 35 12.86 -13.75 -6.96
N GLU A 36 13.96 -13.55 -7.66
CA GLU A 36 14.53 -12.21 -7.92
C GLU A 36 13.53 -11.28 -8.63
N VAL A 37 12.66 -11.83 -9.49
CA VAL A 37 11.58 -11.07 -10.12
C VAL A 37 10.49 -10.70 -9.11
N VAL A 38 10.15 -11.61 -8.17
CA VAL A 38 9.23 -11.32 -7.05
C VAL A 38 9.80 -10.19 -6.20
N ASP A 39 11.08 -10.27 -5.84
CA ASP A 39 11.77 -9.26 -5.03
C ASP A 39 11.73 -7.88 -5.72
N SER A 40 12.01 -7.86 -7.04
CA SER A 40 11.98 -6.63 -7.83
C SER A 40 10.58 -6.01 -7.86
N LEU A 41 9.54 -6.80 -8.09
CA LEU A 41 8.15 -6.33 -8.11
C LEU A 41 7.69 -5.84 -6.74
N VAL A 42 8.07 -6.54 -5.66
CA VAL A 42 7.79 -6.11 -4.28
C VAL A 42 8.43 -4.75 -4.01
N GLU A 43 9.68 -4.53 -4.42
CA GLU A 43 10.33 -3.24 -4.19
C GLU A 43 9.69 -2.12 -5.03
N LEU A 44 9.28 -2.39 -6.28
CA LEU A 44 8.52 -1.43 -7.08
C LEU A 44 7.19 -1.03 -6.41
N VAL A 45 6.46 -1.99 -5.85
CA VAL A 45 5.24 -1.70 -5.06
C VAL A 45 5.58 -0.81 -3.86
N ARG A 46 6.66 -1.12 -3.12
CA ARG A 46 7.09 -0.30 -1.97
C ARG A 46 7.48 1.11 -2.38
N GLU A 47 8.19 1.28 -3.50
CA GLU A 47 8.54 2.59 -4.04
C GLU A 47 7.31 3.40 -4.41
N GLN A 48 6.33 2.79 -5.10
CA GLN A 48 5.10 3.50 -5.46
C GLN A 48 4.26 3.88 -4.24
N VAL A 49 4.20 3.02 -3.22
CA VAL A 49 3.56 3.37 -1.95
C VAL A 49 4.27 4.53 -1.24
N ARG A 50 5.61 4.57 -1.26
CA ARG A 50 6.37 5.73 -0.74
C ARG A 50 6.10 7.00 -1.57
N THR A 51 5.92 6.87 -2.88
CA THR A 51 5.53 7.99 -3.77
C THR A 51 4.14 8.49 -3.41
N LEU A 52 3.15 7.60 -3.29
CA LEU A 52 1.80 7.96 -2.86
C LEU A 52 1.83 8.73 -1.53
N ARG A 53 2.55 8.20 -0.54
CA ARG A 53 2.69 8.84 0.77
C ARG A 53 3.25 10.27 0.68
N ARG A 54 4.28 10.48 -0.15
CA ARG A 54 4.88 11.82 -0.39
C ARG A 54 3.89 12.76 -1.07
N GLU A 55 3.18 12.28 -2.07
CA GLU A 55 2.19 13.06 -2.81
C GLU A 55 0.98 13.45 -1.95
N VAL A 56 0.53 12.55 -1.07
CA VAL A 56 -0.48 12.82 -0.06
C VAL A 56 0.02 13.89 0.91
N GLN A 57 1.24 13.73 1.46
CA GLN A 57 1.85 14.70 2.37
C GLN A 57 1.93 16.10 1.74
N GLY A 58 2.39 16.19 0.49
CA GLY A 58 2.48 17.45 -0.24
C GLY A 58 1.14 18.17 -0.41
N ARG A 59 0.03 17.41 -0.50
CA ARG A 59 -1.33 17.95 -0.65
C ARG A 59 -2.01 18.32 0.66
N VAL A 60 -1.66 17.68 1.78
CA VAL A 60 -2.21 18.01 3.10
C VAL A 60 -1.40 19.05 3.89
N GLY A 61 -0.18 19.38 3.44
CA GLY A 61 0.64 20.43 4.06
C GLY A 61 1.02 20.09 5.51
N ASP A 62 0.80 21.04 6.43
CA ASP A 62 1.12 20.93 7.87
C ASP A 62 0.12 20.04 8.64
N PHE A 63 -0.18 18.87 8.08
CA PHE A 63 -1.04 17.88 8.69
C PHE A 63 -0.44 17.33 9.99
N LYS A 64 -1.20 17.41 11.09
CA LYS A 64 -0.78 16.96 12.44
C LYS A 64 -1.30 15.57 12.84
N GLY A 65 -1.84 14.81 11.89
CA GLY A 65 -2.33 13.45 12.14
C GLY A 65 -1.35 12.37 11.71
N ASP A 66 -1.84 11.13 11.67
CA ASP A 66 -1.05 9.99 11.19
C ASP A 66 -1.08 9.93 9.66
N LEU A 67 0.06 10.28 9.05
CA LEU A 67 0.21 10.30 7.60
C LEU A 67 0.09 8.90 6.97
N ASP A 68 0.46 7.84 7.68
CA ASP A 68 0.36 6.47 7.15
C ASP A 68 -1.10 6.03 7.15
N SER A 69 -1.86 6.30 8.23
CA SER A 69 -3.31 6.10 8.25
C SER A 69 -4.06 6.95 7.22
N LEU A 70 -3.61 8.18 6.97
CA LEU A 70 -4.15 9.01 5.90
C LEU A 70 -3.86 8.42 4.52
N THR A 71 -2.62 7.99 4.27
CA THR A 71 -2.20 7.39 2.99
C THR A 71 -2.97 6.10 2.71
N TYR A 72 -3.11 5.25 3.74
CA TYR A 72 -3.98 4.08 3.72
C TYR A 72 -5.40 4.45 3.29
N THR A 73 -5.98 5.45 3.96
CA THR A 73 -7.36 5.90 3.70
C THR A 73 -7.52 6.38 2.26
N VAL A 74 -6.59 7.20 1.76
CA VAL A 74 -6.62 7.70 0.38
C VAL A 74 -6.57 6.54 -0.61
N TYR A 75 -5.60 5.63 -0.47
CA TYR A 75 -5.49 4.47 -1.35
C TYR A 75 -6.78 3.65 -1.37
N ARG A 76 -7.32 3.32 -0.20
CA ARG A 76 -8.52 2.50 -0.06
C ARG A 76 -9.77 3.16 -0.64
N LEU A 77 -9.93 4.46 -0.41
CA LEU A 77 -11.06 5.21 -0.96
C LEU A 77 -10.99 5.35 -2.48
N VAL A 78 -9.79 5.43 -3.06
CA VAL A 78 -9.60 5.49 -4.51
C VAL A 78 -9.93 4.13 -5.16
N GLU A 79 -9.35 3.04 -4.64
CA GLU A 79 -9.49 1.71 -5.26
C GLU A 79 -10.83 1.04 -4.96
N TYR A 80 -11.35 1.19 -3.74
CA TYR A 80 -12.51 0.43 -3.25
C TYR A 80 -13.71 1.31 -2.89
N GLY A 81 -13.54 2.63 -2.89
CA GLY A 81 -14.59 3.57 -2.46
C GLY A 81 -14.81 3.55 -0.95
N GLY A 82 -15.98 4.05 -0.54
CA GLY A 82 -16.35 4.19 0.88
C GLY A 82 -16.33 5.64 1.37
N ASN A 83 -16.47 5.80 2.69
CA ASN A 83 -16.53 7.11 3.34
C ASN A 83 -15.78 7.08 4.68
N THR A 84 -15.19 8.20 5.04
CA THR A 84 -14.67 8.44 6.39
C THR A 84 -15.81 8.65 7.38
N SER A 85 -15.54 8.42 8.66
CA SER A 85 -16.45 8.73 9.76
C SER A 85 -15.91 9.92 10.56
N LEU A 86 -16.73 10.96 10.66
CA LEU A 86 -16.41 12.20 11.38
C LEU A 86 -17.17 12.21 12.72
N GLY A 87 -16.43 12.13 13.82
CA GLY A 87 -16.97 12.24 15.19
C GLY A 87 -16.01 13.05 16.07
N GLU A 88 -15.70 12.55 17.28
CA GLU A 88 -14.62 13.09 18.11
C GLU A 88 -13.23 12.97 17.45
N LYS A 89 -13.11 12.03 16.51
CA LYS A 89 -11.94 11.81 15.67
C LYS A 89 -12.41 11.60 14.23
N LEU A 90 -11.50 11.80 13.29
CA LEU A 90 -11.70 11.39 11.91
C LEU A 90 -11.12 10.00 11.74
N THR A 91 -11.96 9.04 11.32
CA THR A 91 -11.57 7.63 11.23
C THR A 91 -11.99 7.00 9.90
N PHE A 92 -11.29 5.95 9.49
CA PHE A 92 -11.66 5.11 8.36
C PHE A 92 -11.28 3.65 8.66
N GLU A 93 -12.21 2.72 8.48
CA GLU A 93 -12.01 1.28 8.76
C GLU A 93 -11.35 1.00 10.13
N GLY A 94 -11.77 1.73 11.17
CA GLY A 94 -11.24 1.58 12.53
C GLY A 94 -9.89 2.27 12.79
N ARG A 95 -9.24 2.84 11.77
CA ARG A 95 -8.00 3.63 11.91
C ARG A 95 -8.31 5.09 12.22
N ILE A 96 -7.52 5.70 13.11
CA ILE A 96 -7.60 7.14 13.40
C ILE A 96 -6.71 7.87 12.41
N ILE A 97 -7.32 8.74 11.60
CA ILE A 97 -6.61 9.59 10.64
C ILE A 97 -6.14 10.86 11.35
N ALA A 98 -7.05 11.52 12.04
CA ALA A 98 -6.80 12.77 12.74
C ALA A 98 -7.62 12.85 14.04
N SER A 99 -7.08 13.61 15.00
CA SER A 99 -7.74 13.99 16.24
C SER A 99 -7.52 15.50 16.44
N GLY A 100 -8.49 16.21 16.99
CA GLY A 100 -8.42 17.66 17.11
C GLY A 100 -9.80 18.27 17.31
N ASN A 101 -9.88 19.59 17.10
CA ASN A 101 -11.19 20.24 17.12
C ASN A 101 -11.99 19.90 15.86
N PHE A 102 -13.31 20.06 15.93
CA PHE A 102 -14.19 19.68 14.82
C PHE A 102 -13.83 20.35 13.48
N GLN A 103 -13.39 21.61 13.52
CA GLN A 103 -13.02 22.34 12.31
C GLN A 103 -11.78 21.74 11.64
N GLU A 104 -10.75 21.39 12.41
CA GLU A 104 -9.56 20.69 11.91
C GLU A 104 -9.93 19.35 11.27
N LEU A 105 -10.81 18.57 11.91
CA LEU A 105 -11.26 17.29 11.38
C LEU A 105 -12.04 17.45 10.07
N VAL A 106 -12.88 18.48 9.96
CA VAL A 106 -13.61 18.83 8.73
C VAL A 106 -12.63 19.21 7.61
N ASP A 107 -11.59 19.97 7.91
CA ASP A 107 -10.63 20.43 6.91
C ASP A 107 -9.72 19.29 6.41
N VAL A 108 -9.35 18.37 7.30
CA VAL A 108 -8.69 17.11 6.90
C VAL A 108 -9.63 16.30 6.02
N ASN A 109 -10.90 16.15 6.41
CA ASN A 109 -11.86 15.38 5.62
C ASN A 109 -12.06 15.96 4.21
N LYS A 110 -12.20 17.28 4.08
CA LYS A 110 -12.24 17.97 2.78
C LYS A 110 -10.97 17.76 1.96
N SER A 111 -9.82 17.65 2.63
CA SER A 111 -8.55 17.40 1.95
C SER A 111 -8.50 15.98 1.42
N ILE A 112 -8.95 14.98 2.17
CA ILE A 112 -9.12 13.59 1.68
C ILE A 112 -10.00 13.56 0.44
N GLU A 113 -11.15 14.24 0.49
CA GLU A 113 -12.09 14.31 -0.64
C GLU A 113 -11.46 14.92 -1.90
N ARG A 114 -10.66 15.97 -1.75
CA ARG A 114 -9.92 16.56 -2.87
C ARG A 114 -8.83 15.63 -3.40
N ILE A 115 -8.04 15.05 -2.51
CA ILE A 115 -6.91 14.17 -2.84
C ILE A 115 -7.39 12.92 -3.58
N ARG A 116 -8.48 12.28 -3.14
CA ARG A 116 -9.01 11.07 -3.81
C ARG A 116 -9.55 11.33 -5.22
N MET A 117 -9.86 12.59 -5.54
CA MET A 117 -10.32 12.99 -6.87
C MET A 117 -9.16 13.41 -7.79
N ASP A 118 -7.96 13.62 -7.24
CA ASP A 118 -6.79 14.05 -7.98
C ASP A 118 -6.32 12.98 -8.98
N PRO A 119 -6.20 13.29 -10.29
CA PRO A 119 -5.78 12.34 -11.32
C PRO A 119 -4.40 11.72 -11.05
N ASP A 120 -3.45 12.47 -10.50
CA ASP A 120 -2.09 11.98 -10.25
C ASP A 120 -2.11 10.94 -9.12
N ILE A 121 -2.92 11.20 -8.08
CA ILE A 121 -3.12 10.25 -6.98
C ILE A 121 -3.79 8.97 -7.50
N LYS A 122 -4.82 9.09 -8.34
CA LYS A 122 -5.47 7.93 -8.95
C LYS A 122 -4.49 7.11 -9.79
N SER A 123 -3.68 7.78 -10.61
CA SER A 123 -2.68 7.11 -11.44
C SER A 123 -1.68 6.32 -10.60
N ILE A 124 -1.24 6.85 -9.46
CA ILE A 124 -0.34 6.13 -8.54
C ILE A 124 -1.05 4.94 -7.89
N CYS A 125 -2.31 5.08 -7.47
CA CYS A 125 -3.07 3.99 -6.88
C CYS A 125 -3.31 2.85 -7.88
N ASP A 126 -3.65 3.20 -9.13
CA ASP A 126 -3.78 2.25 -10.24
C ASP A 126 -2.46 1.51 -10.51
N GLU A 127 -1.33 2.22 -10.54
CA GLU A 127 -0.01 1.60 -10.73
C GLU A 127 0.33 0.62 -9.61
N ILE A 128 0.07 0.99 -8.34
CA ILE A 128 0.23 0.10 -7.19
C ILE A 128 -0.63 -1.16 -7.39
N ARG A 129 -1.90 -1.01 -7.77
CA ARG A 129 -2.80 -2.16 -7.99
C ARG A 129 -2.28 -3.06 -9.11
N TYR A 130 -1.89 -2.50 -10.26
CA TYR A 130 -1.34 -3.28 -11.38
C TYR A 130 -0.06 -4.02 -11.00
N LEU A 131 0.84 -3.39 -10.24
CA LEU A 131 2.06 -4.04 -9.76
C LEU A 131 1.75 -5.20 -8.81
N ILE A 132 0.76 -5.04 -7.91
CA ILE A 132 0.31 -6.11 -7.01
C ILE A 132 -0.32 -7.27 -7.81
N GLU A 133 -1.17 -6.97 -8.79
CA GLU A 133 -1.76 -7.98 -9.68
C GLU A 133 -0.68 -8.76 -10.45
N ALA A 134 0.28 -8.05 -11.07
CA ALA A 134 1.39 -8.65 -11.79
C ALA A 134 2.30 -9.52 -10.88
N LEU A 135 2.52 -9.06 -9.65
CA LEU A 135 3.27 -9.80 -8.63
C LEU A 135 2.61 -11.13 -8.29
N TRP A 136 1.31 -11.13 -8.03
CA TRP A 136 0.56 -12.36 -7.74
C TRP A 136 0.52 -13.29 -8.97
N GLU A 137 0.28 -12.74 -10.16
CA GLU A 137 0.28 -13.51 -11.41
C GLU A 137 1.63 -14.19 -11.66
N HIS A 138 2.75 -13.46 -11.48
CA HIS A 138 4.08 -14.03 -11.61
C HIS A 138 4.33 -15.13 -10.59
N PHE A 139 3.95 -14.89 -9.32
CA PHE A 139 4.10 -15.88 -8.25
C PHE A 139 3.33 -17.17 -8.55
N GLU A 140 2.06 -17.07 -8.92
CA GLU A 140 1.21 -18.22 -9.24
C GLU A 140 1.73 -19.03 -10.42
N LYS A 141 2.20 -18.36 -11.47
CA LYS A 141 2.69 -19.02 -12.68
C LYS A 141 4.04 -19.71 -12.47
N ASN A 142 4.94 -19.08 -11.70
CA ASN A 142 6.35 -19.46 -11.70
C ASN A 142 6.82 -20.13 -10.39
N MET A 143 6.12 -19.90 -9.28
CA MET A 143 6.53 -20.39 -7.96
C MET A 143 5.68 -21.56 -7.47
N VAL A 144 4.40 -21.64 -7.84
CA VAL A 144 3.50 -22.72 -7.41
C VAL A 144 3.68 -24.01 -8.22
N LYS A 145 4.20 -23.93 -9.45
CA LYS A 145 4.44 -25.09 -10.34
C LYS A 145 5.88 -25.61 -10.27
N ILE A 146 6.33 -25.99 -9.09
CA ILE A 146 7.53 -26.85 -8.97
C ILE A 146 7.00 -28.28 -8.90
N GLN A 147 6.91 -28.95 -10.05
CA GLN A 147 6.68 -30.39 -10.17
C GLN A 147 8.00 -31.07 -10.54
#